data_AF-A0A1E5GHF9-F1
#
_entry.id   AF-A0A1E5GHF9-F1
#
_cell.length_a   1.000
_cell.length_b   1.000
_cell.length_c   1.000
_cell.angle_alpha   90.00
_cell.angle_beta   90.00
_cell.angle_gamma   90.00
#
_symmetry.space_group_name_H-M   'P 1'
#
loop_
_entity.id
_entity.type
_entity.pdbx_description
1 polymer ?
#
loop_
_entity_poly.entity_id
_entity_poly.type
_entity_poly.pdbx_seq_one_letter_code
_entity_poly.pdbx_strand_id
1 'polypeptide(L)'
;MIIVKKVNWIDIDSKEADILLSDGTYSIECFCSDCTLSEGDAFSDILYGFNVRNIMKSFNEEYVIDEKNGSYSIQGKLVDKDSEILQIGELKIDISDGDIPKDIDKNDYVEVDISRIDIY
;
A
#
# COMPACT_ATOMS: atom_id res chain seq x y z
N MET A 1 -8.62 -3.48 11.54
CA MET A 1 -8.87 -4.74 10.80
C MET A 1 -9.13 -4.39 9.35
N ILE A 2 -8.34 -4.94 8.43
CA ILE A 2 -8.49 -4.73 7.00
C ILE A 2 -9.43 -5.81 6.45
N ILE A 3 -10.33 -5.41 5.56
CA ILE A 3 -11.26 -6.31 4.87
C ILE A 3 -11.17 -6.13 3.36
N VAL A 4 -11.41 -7.20 2.63
CA VAL A 4 -11.65 -7.18 1.19
C VAL A 4 -13.03 -6.60 0.94
N LYS A 5 -13.09 -5.35 0.47
CA LYS A 5 -14.36 -4.68 0.15
C LYS A 5 -14.90 -5.04 -1.22
N LYS A 6 -14.02 -5.29 -2.18
CA LYS A 6 -14.41 -5.60 -3.56
C LYS A 6 -13.35 -6.44 -4.25
N VAL A 7 -13.80 -7.37 -5.09
CA VAL A 7 -12.95 -8.14 -6.01
C VAL A 7 -13.37 -7.83 -7.44
N ASN A 8 -12.49 -7.17 -8.20
CA ASN A 8 -12.68 -6.89 -9.62
C ASN A 8 -11.80 -7.84 -10.43
N TRP A 9 -12.35 -8.95 -10.91
CA TRP A 9 -11.60 -9.89 -11.74
C TRP A 9 -11.20 -9.26 -13.08
N ILE A 10 -9.91 -9.31 -13.38
CA ILE A 10 -9.32 -8.94 -14.68
C ILE A 10 -9.38 -10.17 -15.59
N ASP A 11 -8.92 -11.31 -15.08
CA ASP A 11 -8.98 -12.60 -15.74
C ASP A 11 -9.18 -13.70 -14.67
N ILE A 12 -10.33 -14.36 -14.74
CA ILE A 12 -10.73 -15.38 -13.76
C ILE A 12 -9.92 -16.66 -13.96
N ASP A 13 -9.49 -16.98 -15.18
CA ASP A 13 -8.79 -18.22 -15.49
C ASP A 13 -7.34 -18.16 -14.99
N SER A 14 -6.68 -17.01 -15.14
CA SER A 14 -5.35 -16.73 -14.55
C SER A 14 -5.41 -16.25 -13.10
N LYS A 15 -6.63 -16.02 -12.57
CA LYS A 15 -6.91 -15.46 -11.24
C LYS A 15 -6.24 -14.10 -11.00
N GLU A 16 -6.22 -13.26 -12.01
CA GLU A 16 -5.78 -11.88 -11.87
C GLU A 16 -6.97 -10.99 -11.51
N ALA A 17 -6.82 -10.19 -10.46
CA ALA A 17 -7.87 -9.29 -9.99
C ALA A 17 -7.31 -8.03 -9.33
N ASP A 18 -8.08 -6.95 -9.42
CA ASP A 18 -7.91 -5.76 -8.59
C ASP A 18 -8.78 -5.88 -7.34
N ILE A 19 -8.13 -5.77 -6.18
CA ILE A 19 -8.72 -5.98 -4.85
C ILE A 19 -8.79 -4.66 -4.10
N LEU A 20 -10.00 -4.22 -3.76
CA LEU A 20 -10.16 -3.04 -2.90
C LEU A 20 -10.09 -3.48 -1.44
N LEU A 21 -8.98 -3.18 -0.77
CA LEU A 21 -8.80 -3.37 0.66
C LEU A 21 -9.20 -2.12 1.43
N SER A 22 -9.74 -2.28 2.64
CA SER A 22 -10.07 -1.16 3.51
C SER A 22 -10.01 -1.52 4.99
N ASP A 23 -9.53 -0.59 5.81
CA ASP A 23 -9.60 -0.67 7.27
C ASP A 23 -10.85 0.02 7.86
N GLY A 24 -11.75 0.50 6.99
CA GLY A 24 -12.93 1.29 7.33
C GLY A 24 -12.73 2.80 7.22
N THR A 25 -11.50 3.30 7.26
CA THR A 25 -11.15 4.72 7.09
C THR A 25 -10.42 4.95 5.77
N TYR A 26 -9.35 4.20 5.53
CA TYR A 26 -8.55 4.23 4.32
C TYR A 26 -8.89 3.02 3.44
N SER A 27 -8.72 3.18 2.14
CA SER A 27 -8.88 2.10 1.17
C SER A 27 -7.82 2.21 0.08
N ILE A 28 -7.32 1.08 -0.39
CA ILE A 28 -6.34 0.98 -1.47
C ILE A 28 -6.78 -0.15 -2.40
N GLU A 29 -6.73 0.11 -3.70
CA GLU A 29 -6.86 -0.92 -4.73
C GLU A 29 -5.49 -1.56 -4.97
N CYS A 30 -5.44 -2.89 -4.88
CA CYS A 30 -4.23 -3.69 -4.99
C CYS A 30 -4.38 -4.72 -6.11
N PHE A 31 -3.35 -4.87 -6.93
CA PHE A 31 -3.29 -5.96 -7.91
C PHE A 31 -2.96 -7.28 -7.21
N CYS A 32 -3.66 -8.35 -7.57
CA CYS A 32 -3.40 -9.68 -7.04
C CYS A 32 -3.31 -10.69 -8.19
N SER A 33 -2.12 -11.26 -8.37
CA SER A 33 -1.91 -12.46 -9.20
C SER A 33 -2.25 -13.71 -8.41
N ASP A 34 -2.75 -14.76 -9.06
CA ASP A 34 -3.14 -16.01 -8.40
C ASP A 34 -4.16 -15.80 -7.24
N CYS A 35 -5.04 -14.80 -7.39
CA CYS A 35 -5.93 -14.33 -6.33
C CYS A 35 -6.87 -15.43 -5.82
N THR A 36 -6.93 -15.55 -4.50
CA THR A 36 -7.83 -16.47 -3.79
C THR A 36 -8.79 -15.77 -2.82
N LEU A 37 -8.70 -14.43 -2.74
CA LEU A 37 -9.48 -13.61 -1.83
C LEU A 37 -10.92 -13.43 -2.32
N SER A 38 -11.86 -13.35 -1.37
CA SER A 38 -13.28 -13.07 -1.60
C SER A 38 -13.74 -11.83 -0.83
N GLU A 39 -14.80 -11.19 -1.30
CA GLU A 39 -15.40 -10.05 -0.59
C GLU A 39 -15.83 -10.44 0.83
N GLY A 40 -15.43 -9.62 1.81
CA GLY A 40 -15.66 -9.86 3.24
C GLY A 40 -14.52 -10.60 3.94
N ASP A 41 -13.54 -11.15 3.22
CA ASP A 41 -12.38 -11.77 3.83
C ASP A 41 -11.56 -10.74 4.63
N ALA A 42 -10.97 -11.20 5.73
CA ALA A 42 -9.99 -10.41 6.47
C ALA A 42 -8.63 -10.48 5.77
N PHE A 43 -7.91 -9.36 5.78
CA PHE A 43 -6.55 -9.27 5.26
C PHE A 43 -5.60 -8.80 6.36
N SER A 44 -4.40 -9.40 6.44
CA SER A 44 -3.42 -9.08 7.48
C SER A 44 -1.97 -9.01 6.99
N ASP A 45 -1.73 -9.27 5.71
CA ASP A 45 -0.39 -9.33 5.14
C ASP A 45 0.13 -7.93 4.80
N ILE A 46 1.41 -7.87 4.44
CA ILE A 46 2.06 -6.64 3.97
C ILE A 46 1.85 -6.53 2.47
N LEU A 47 1.41 -5.37 2.02
CA LEU A 47 1.28 -5.04 0.60
C LEU A 47 2.64 -4.69 0.02
N TYR A 48 2.84 -4.95 -1.26
CA TYR A 48 4.09 -4.61 -1.95
C TYR A 48 3.90 -3.36 -2.82
N GLY A 49 4.71 -2.33 -2.61
CA GLY A 49 4.75 -1.16 -3.49
C GLY A 49 5.66 -1.41 -4.69
N PHE A 50 5.10 -1.36 -5.90
CA PHE A 50 5.86 -1.52 -7.14
C PHE A 50 6.24 -0.16 -7.74
N ASN A 51 7.51 -0.07 -8.17
CA ASN A 51 8.14 1.09 -8.77
C ASN A 51 8.00 2.34 -7.89
N VAL A 52 8.52 2.20 -6.67
CA VAL A 52 8.48 3.20 -5.60
C VAL A 52 9.48 4.33 -5.87
N ARG A 53 9.04 5.58 -5.71
CA ARG A 53 9.83 6.77 -6.04
C ARG A 53 9.54 7.92 -5.08
N ASN A 54 10.39 8.94 -5.14
CA ASN A 54 10.20 10.23 -4.46
C ASN A 54 9.95 10.12 -2.95
N ILE A 55 10.56 9.13 -2.28
CA ILE A 55 10.48 9.00 -0.83
C ILE A 55 11.10 10.24 -0.18
N MET A 56 10.31 11.00 0.56
CA MET A 56 10.76 12.21 1.26
C MET A 56 10.12 12.33 2.63
N LYS A 57 10.83 12.98 3.56
CA LYS A 57 10.32 13.25 4.91
C LYS A 57 9.18 14.27 4.84
N SER A 58 8.06 13.97 5.49
CA SER A 58 6.96 14.92 5.70
C SER A 58 6.98 15.43 7.13
N PHE A 59 6.76 16.74 7.30
CA PHE A 59 6.62 17.37 8.62
C PHE A 59 5.16 17.43 9.07
N ASN A 60 4.23 17.06 8.20
CA ASN A 60 2.82 16.93 8.55
C ASN A 60 2.58 15.50 9.05
N GLU A 61 2.05 15.36 10.26
CA GLU A 61 1.77 14.05 10.87
C GLU A 61 0.36 13.54 10.48
N GLU A 62 0.10 13.48 9.18
CA GLU A 62 -1.20 13.11 8.61
C GLU A 62 -1.08 11.89 7.69
N TYR A 63 -2.20 11.19 7.51
CA TYR A 63 -2.34 10.11 6.54
C TYR A 63 -3.10 10.61 5.31
N VAL A 64 -2.48 10.48 4.14
CA VAL A 64 -3.06 10.93 2.87
C VAL A 64 -2.86 9.85 1.82
N ILE A 65 -3.90 9.60 1.03
CA ILE A 65 -3.84 8.77 -0.18
C ILE A 65 -4.42 9.63 -1.31
N ASP A 66 -3.60 9.94 -2.30
CA ASP A 66 -4.04 10.51 -3.57
C ASP A 66 -3.81 9.49 -4.68
N GLU A 67 -4.87 9.10 -5.39
CA GLU A 67 -4.81 8.16 -6.51
C GLU A 67 -5.02 8.92 -7.82
N LYS A 68 -4.14 8.68 -8.77
CA LYS A 68 -4.21 9.31 -10.09
C LYS A 68 -3.75 8.34 -11.18
N ASN A 69 -4.70 7.86 -11.96
CA ASN A 69 -4.47 6.95 -13.09
C ASN A 69 -3.80 5.63 -12.67
N GLY A 70 -4.19 5.08 -11.51
CA GLY A 70 -3.67 3.83 -10.96
C GLY A 70 -2.36 3.97 -10.18
N SER A 71 -1.74 5.15 -10.18
CA SER A 71 -0.58 5.46 -9.34
C SER A 71 -1.00 6.22 -8.09
N TYR A 72 -0.26 6.01 -7.02
CA TYR A 72 -0.53 6.57 -5.70
C TYR A 72 0.55 7.55 -5.29
N SER A 73 0.13 8.66 -4.69
CA SER A 73 0.96 9.48 -3.82
C SER A 73 0.45 9.30 -2.40
N ILE A 74 1.28 8.73 -1.52
CA ILE A 74 0.89 8.33 -0.16
C ILE A 74 1.74 9.09 0.84
N GLN A 75 1.07 9.68 1.83
CA GLN A 75 1.72 10.15 3.04
C GLN A 75 1.37 9.21 4.19
N GLY A 76 2.38 8.62 4.81
CA GLY A 76 2.22 7.64 5.88
C GLY A 76 3.37 7.68 6.86
N LYS A 77 3.33 6.79 7.86
CA LYS A 77 4.37 6.69 8.88
C LYS A 77 5.29 5.51 8.58
N LEU A 78 6.60 5.73 8.58
CA LEU A 78 7.60 4.67 8.47
C LEU A 78 7.68 3.91 9.80
N VAL A 79 7.03 2.76 9.91
CA VAL A 79 6.92 2.01 11.19
C VAL A 79 8.02 0.98 11.38
N ASP A 80 8.64 0.54 10.28
CA ASP A 80 9.84 -0.28 10.28
C ASP A 80 10.81 0.25 9.24
N LYS A 81 12.00 0.66 9.67
CA LYS A 81 13.05 1.18 8.78
C LYS A 81 13.90 0.06 8.19
N ASP A 82 14.06 -1.06 8.91
CA ASP A 82 14.92 -2.15 8.46
C ASP A 82 14.23 -3.01 7.40
N SER A 83 12.90 -3.14 7.51
CA SER A 83 12.05 -3.80 6.51
C SER A 83 11.31 -2.82 5.60
N GLU A 84 11.59 -1.51 5.73
CA GLU A 84 11.08 -0.45 4.85
C GLU A 84 9.54 -0.45 4.74
N ILE A 85 8.86 -0.52 5.90
CA ILE A 85 7.41 -0.62 6.00
C ILE A 85 6.78 0.74 6.31
N LEU A 86 6.03 1.24 5.33
CA LEU A 86 5.12 2.37 5.45
C LEU A 86 3.76 1.92 5.99
N GLN A 87 3.18 2.68 6.91
CA GLN A 87 1.85 2.44 7.44
C GLN A 87 0.91 3.63 7.16
N ILE A 88 -0.30 3.31 6.70
CA ILE A 88 -1.42 4.23 6.58
C ILE A 88 -2.69 3.59 7.17
N GLY A 89 -3.22 4.19 8.24
CA GLY A 89 -4.26 3.52 9.04
C GLY A 89 -3.74 2.16 9.53
N GLU A 90 -4.46 1.09 9.19
CA GLU A 90 -4.05 -0.30 9.48
C GLU A 90 -3.26 -0.95 8.33
N LEU A 91 -3.27 -0.36 7.13
CA LEU A 91 -2.60 -0.88 5.94
C LEU A 91 -1.07 -0.72 6.07
N LYS A 92 -0.32 -1.76 5.72
CA LYS A 92 1.14 -1.78 5.70
C LYS A 92 1.63 -2.06 4.30
N ILE A 93 2.56 -1.26 3.83
CA ILE A 93 3.11 -1.30 2.47
C ILE A 93 4.63 -1.37 2.60
N ASP A 94 5.22 -2.40 2.02
CA ASP A 94 6.64 -2.51 1.75
C ASP A 94 7.01 -1.53 0.63
N ILE A 95 7.90 -0.60 0.93
CA ILE A 95 8.39 0.43 0.00
C ILE A 95 9.85 0.20 -0.42
N SER A 96 10.36 -1.03 -0.27
CA SER A 96 11.75 -1.40 -0.54
C SER A 96 12.17 -1.43 -2.01
N ASP A 97 11.22 -1.27 -2.93
CA ASP A 97 11.53 -1.04 -4.35
C ASP A 97 12.05 0.39 -4.63
N GLY A 98 12.18 1.22 -3.59
CA GLY A 98 12.74 2.57 -3.65
C GLY A 98 13.86 2.79 -2.63
N ASP A 99 14.59 3.89 -2.76
CA ASP A 99 15.67 4.24 -1.83
C ASP A 99 15.19 5.22 -0.74
N ILE A 100 15.27 4.84 0.54
CA ILE A 100 14.95 5.74 1.65
C ILE A 100 16.12 6.69 1.95
N PRO A 101 15.91 8.03 1.94
CA PRO A 101 16.90 9.00 2.41
C PRO A 101 17.43 8.73 3.83
N LYS A 102 18.72 8.94 4.04
CA LYS A 102 19.41 8.60 5.31
C LYS A 102 18.91 9.38 6.53
N ASP A 103 18.33 10.55 6.33
CA ASP A 103 17.79 11.45 7.34
C ASP A 103 16.31 11.17 7.71
N ILE A 104 15.71 10.14 7.09
CA ILE A 104 14.42 9.57 7.51
C ILE A 104 14.69 8.44 8.50
N ASP A 105 14.03 8.51 9.65
CA ASP A 105 14.11 7.54 10.72
C ASP A 105 12.77 6.86 11.01
N LYS A 106 12.83 5.77 11.76
CA LYS A 106 11.63 5.09 12.25
C LYS A 106 10.73 6.07 13.01
N ASN A 107 9.44 6.00 12.73
CA ASN A 107 8.36 6.88 13.17
C ASN A 107 8.24 8.24 12.47
N ASP A 108 9.13 8.58 11.53
CA ASP A 108 8.90 9.74 10.69
C ASP A 108 7.70 9.52 9.77
N TYR A 109 7.00 10.61 9.46
CA TYR A 109 6.08 10.64 8.35
C TYR A 109 6.85 10.85 7.06
N VAL A 110 6.43 10.16 6.01
CA VAL A 110 7.04 10.22 4.69
C VAL A 110 5.98 10.32 3.62
N GLU A 111 6.32 11.02 2.54
CA GLU A 111 5.59 11.05 1.28
C GLU A 111 6.31 10.13 0.28
N VAL A 112 5.54 9.36 -0.48
CA VAL A 112 6.04 8.40 -1.46
C VAL A 112 5.12 8.31 -2.66
N ASP A 113 5.71 8.15 -3.85
CA ASP A 113 4.98 7.82 -5.06
C ASP A 113 5.12 6.32 -5.37
N ILE A 114 4.01 5.63 -5.57
CA ILE A 114 3.96 4.19 -5.86
C ILE A 114 3.15 3.97 -7.13
N SER A 115 3.70 3.25 -8.11
CA SER A 115 3.03 3.11 -9.41
C SER A 115 1.89 2.11 -9.39
N ARG A 116 2.02 1.04 -8.59
CA ARG A 116 1.00 0.00 -8.37
C ARG A 116 1.26 -0.63 -7.00
N ILE A 117 0.21 -1.04 -6.32
CA ILE A 117 0.31 -1.78 -5.06
C ILE A 117 -0.17 -3.20 -5.30
N ASP A 118 0.58 -4.17 -4.82
CA ASP A 118 0.37 -5.58 -5.11
C ASP A 118 0.10 -6.36 -3.82
N ILE A 119 -0.73 -7.40 -3.93
CA ILE A 119 -0.85 -8.49 -2.96
C ILE A 119 0.01 -9.63 -3.48
N TYR A 120 0.99 -10.05 -2.69
CA TYR A 120 1.98 -11.08 -3.03
C TYR A 120 1.69 -12.41 -2.33
#